data_AF-A0A7V9V3B9-F1
#
_entry.id   AF-A0A7V9V3B9-F1
#
_cell.length_a   1.000
_cell.length_b   1.000
_cell.length_c   1.000
_cell.angle_alpha   90.00
_cell.angle_beta   90.00
_cell.angle_gamma   90.00
#
_symmetry.space_group_name_H-M   'P 1'
#
loop_
_entity.id
_entity.type
_entity.pdbx_description
1 polymer ?
#
loop_
_entity_poly.entity_id
_entity_poly.type
_entity_poly.pdbx_seq_one_letter_code
_entity_poly.pdbx_strand_id
1 'polypeptide(L)'
;LTDPTETDRPGEPGAPRRIKSVPVLERDAFQYFDETFATRKAEADEFYSALAPKSLSSEHREIQRQALAGMLWNKQFYHYIVAHWLDGDPGQPQPPDQRKHGRNAEWRHLYNERVMSMPDKWEYPWYASWDLAFHCIPLALVDARFAKEQIDLTVREWYQHPNGQVPAYEWNFSDVNPPVLAWAAWRVYQMEQRQTGRGDRAFLETIFHKMLIAFTWWVNRKDSAGNNIFQGGFLGLDNIGVFDRSAPLPGGGHLEQSDGTSWMGMFSLNLMRMSLELARENPAYENIATKFFEHFLAIAGAMNNAGGKGIGLWDDEDEFFYDVLHLPDGRYTRVRVRSLVGLMPLLAVETIEPALLDAVPGFKARLEWYLENRPDLAALISRWHEPGAGERRLIALTRGHRMKRLLRRMLDPQEFLSPFGVRSMSKFHSANPYVLHIDGEAKVVTYEPAESQTYMFGGNSNWRGPLWFPINYLLIESLQKFHHYYGDDFKVECPTGSGLFMTLDEVANELSNRLIAIWMRDSDGERPFTRSAGIGVDPARDRERHLFHEYFNGDTGCGLGASHQTGWTGLVAKLIQQQGSRGTFTRRDPFGDL
;
A
#
# COMPACT_ATOMS: atom_id res chain seq x y z
N LEU A 1 26.65 15.82 33.76
CA LEU A 1 25.91 16.75 34.64
C LEU A 1 25.61 18.01 33.85
N THR A 2 24.42 18.09 33.26
CA THR A 2 23.88 19.30 32.62
C THR A 2 22.44 19.46 33.10
N ASP A 3 22.16 20.68 33.52
CA ASP A 3 20.95 21.22 34.13
C ASP A 3 19.65 20.84 33.36
N PRO A 4 18.62 20.28 34.03
CA PRO A 4 17.39 19.82 33.37
C PRO A 4 16.29 20.91 33.27
N THR A 5 16.62 22.20 33.27
CA THR A 5 15.62 23.28 33.38
C THR A 5 15.15 23.95 32.09
N GLU A 6 15.64 23.57 30.90
CA GLU A 6 15.02 24.02 29.63
C GLU A 6 13.93 23.05 29.17
N THR A 7 12.73 23.26 29.69
CA THR A 7 11.50 22.73 29.12
C THR A 7 11.28 23.36 27.73
N ASP A 8 11.61 22.63 26.67
CA ASP A 8 11.15 22.93 25.31
C ASP A 8 9.61 22.93 25.32
N ARG A 9 9.00 24.11 25.14
CA ARG A 9 7.57 24.22 24.88
C ARG A 9 7.33 23.92 23.40
N PRO A 10 6.34 23.10 23.03
CA PRO A 10 6.03 22.84 21.63
C PRO A 10 5.33 24.07 21.03
N GLY A 11 5.94 24.72 20.03
CA GLY A 11 5.20 25.71 19.21
C GLY A 11 5.96 26.86 18.55
N GLU A 12 7.25 27.10 18.81
CA GLU A 12 7.97 28.21 18.17
C GLU A 12 9.15 27.77 17.29
N PRO A 13 9.40 28.42 16.14
CA PRO A 13 10.57 28.17 15.31
C PRO A 13 11.85 28.60 16.05
N GLY A 14 12.74 27.65 16.33
CA GLY A 14 14.02 27.93 17.00
C GLY A 14 15.01 28.68 16.10
N ALA A 15 15.77 29.60 16.68
CA ALA A 15 16.85 30.32 16.01
C ALA A 15 17.96 29.38 15.48
N PRO A 16 18.68 29.74 14.40
CA PRO A 16 19.73 28.90 13.82
C PRO A 16 20.82 28.57 14.86
N ARG A 17 20.94 27.29 15.21
CA ARG A 17 21.96 26.79 16.15
C ARG A 17 23.35 26.88 15.49
N ARG A 18 24.23 27.73 16.02
CA ARG A 18 25.66 27.75 15.66
C ARG A 18 26.28 26.38 15.91
N ILE A 19 26.99 25.84 14.91
CA ILE A 19 27.83 24.65 15.06
C ILE A 19 28.89 24.97 16.13
N LYS A 20 28.76 24.36 17.31
CA LYS A 20 29.82 24.39 18.33
C LYS A 20 31.02 23.62 17.77
N SER A 21 32.21 24.17 17.95
CA SER A 21 33.49 23.55 17.57
C SER A 21 33.52 22.07 17.96
N VAL A 22 33.96 21.20 17.03
CA VAL A 22 34.12 19.76 17.28
C VAL A 22 35.07 19.59 18.46
N PRO A 23 34.67 18.91 19.56
CA PRO A 23 35.55 18.70 20.70
C PRO A 23 36.79 17.90 20.26
N VAL A 24 37.97 18.30 20.75
CA VAL A 24 39.19 17.52 20.59
C VAL A 24 38.96 16.18 21.31
N LEU A 25 38.95 15.08 20.55
CA LEU A 25 38.78 13.74 21.11
C LEU A 25 39.95 13.44 22.05
N GLU A 26 39.64 13.08 23.30
CA GLU A 26 40.64 12.62 24.27
C GLU A 26 41.33 11.34 23.74
N ARG A 27 42.60 11.13 24.11
CA ARG A 27 43.43 10.02 23.56
C ARG A 27 42.87 8.63 23.87
N ASP A 28 41.98 8.52 24.84
CA ASP A 28 41.31 7.31 25.34
C ASP A 28 39.82 7.25 24.98
N ALA A 29 39.33 8.12 24.09
CA ALA A 29 37.92 8.21 23.71
C ALA A 29 37.30 6.89 23.18
N PHE A 30 38.12 5.91 22.78
CA PHE A 30 37.70 4.60 22.28
C PHE A 30 38.12 3.41 23.18
N GLN A 31 38.59 3.66 24.41
CA GLN A 31 39.08 2.58 25.30
C GLN A 31 38.04 1.49 25.60
N TYR A 32 36.74 1.84 25.57
CA TYR A 32 35.63 0.92 25.81
C TYR A 32 34.89 0.52 24.53
N PHE A 33 35.46 0.78 23.34
CA PHE A 33 34.77 0.54 22.07
C PHE A 33 34.39 -0.92 21.89
N ASP A 34 35.33 -1.85 22.03
CA ASP A 34 35.09 -3.28 21.79
C ASP A 34 34.06 -3.87 22.77
N GLU A 35 34.16 -3.52 24.06
CA GLU A 35 33.21 -3.94 25.09
C GLU A 35 31.80 -3.39 24.82
N THR A 36 31.71 -2.10 24.47
CA THR A 36 30.43 -1.46 24.14
C THR A 36 29.82 -2.10 22.89
N PHE A 37 30.61 -2.33 21.84
CA PHE A 37 30.14 -2.94 20.61
C PHE A 37 29.65 -4.38 20.83
N ALA A 38 30.40 -5.18 21.59
CA ALA A 38 30.00 -6.54 21.96
C ALA A 38 28.70 -6.54 22.78
N THR A 39 28.56 -5.62 23.74
CA THR A 39 27.35 -5.48 24.55
C THR A 39 26.14 -5.10 23.69
N ARG A 40 26.26 -4.06 22.84
CA ARG A 40 25.17 -3.63 21.96
C ARG A 40 24.79 -4.72 20.94
N LYS A 41 25.75 -5.51 20.47
CA LYS A 41 25.48 -6.67 19.61
C LYS A 41 24.65 -7.72 20.33
N ALA A 42 25.03 -8.09 21.56
CA ALA A 42 24.28 -9.07 22.36
C ALA A 42 22.85 -8.60 22.67
N GLU A 43 22.67 -7.33 23.05
CA GLU A 43 21.35 -6.74 23.26
C GLU A 43 20.49 -6.74 21.98
N ALA A 44 21.09 -6.45 20.82
CA ALA A 44 20.40 -6.54 19.55
C ALA A 44 19.99 -7.99 19.23
N ASP A 45 20.88 -8.97 19.48
CA ASP A 45 20.59 -10.39 19.29
C ASP A 45 19.42 -10.85 20.18
N GLU A 46 19.39 -10.41 21.45
CA GLU A 46 18.29 -10.68 22.38
C GLU A 46 16.97 -10.04 21.91
N PHE A 47 17.00 -8.75 21.54
CA PHE A 47 15.83 -8.02 21.06
C PHE A 47 15.19 -8.69 19.85
N TYR A 48 15.96 -8.99 18.81
CA TYR A 48 15.43 -9.65 17.61
C TYR A 48 15.00 -11.10 17.87
N SER A 49 15.65 -11.80 18.82
CA SER A 49 15.23 -13.14 19.21
C SER A 49 13.88 -13.18 19.91
N ALA A 50 13.53 -12.13 20.66
CA ALA A 50 12.22 -12.00 21.29
C ALA A 50 11.09 -11.72 20.29
N LEU A 51 11.39 -11.05 19.17
CA LEU A 51 10.42 -10.74 18.11
C LEU A 51 10.15 -11.90 17.16
N ALA A 52 11.15 -12.76 16.95
CA ALA A 52 11.09 -13.88 16.02
C ALA A 52 10.23 -15.02 16.59
N PRO A 53 9.19 -15.49 15.86
CA PRO A 53 8.48 -16.71 16.22
C PRO A 53 9.43 -17.89 16.44
N LYS A 54 9.16 -18.72 17.46
CA LYS A 54 10.04 -19.86 17.82
C LYS A 54 10.16 -20.90 16.70
N SER A 55 9.19 -20.95 15.80
CA SER A 55 9.12 -21.84 14.63
C SER A 55 9.99 -21.39 13.45
N LEU A 56 10.55 -20.17 13.46
CA LEU A 56 11.40 -19.70 12.35
C LEU A 56 12.68 -20.53 12.26
N SER A 57 13.02 -20.98 11.04
CA SER A 57 14.37 -21.46 10.76
C SER A 57 15.40 -20.33 10.88
N SER A 58 16.69 -20.68 10.93
CA SER A 58 17.77 -19.70 10.95
C SER A 58 17.71 -18.74 9.77
N GLU A 59 17.46 -19.25 8.55
CA GLU A 59 17.37 -18.41 7.35
C GLU A 59 16.18 -17.45 7.38
N HIS A 60 14.98 -17.90 7.78
CA HIS A 60 13.83 -17.01 7.93
C HIS A 60 14.07 -15.92 8.97
N ARG A 61 14.71 -16.27 10.10
CA ARG A 61 15.06 -15.33 11.17
C ARG A 61 16.04 -14.27 10.66
N GLU A 62 17.01 -14.67 9.85
CA GLU A 62 17.99 -13.75 9.28
C GLU A 62 17.35 -12.75 8.30
N ILE A 63 16.50 -13.24 7.38
CA ILE A 63 15.78 -12.39 6.43
C ILE A 63 14.90 -11.38 7.19
N GLN A 64 14.14 -11.83 8.19
CA GLN A 64 13.30 -10.96 9.00
C GLN A 64 14.11 -9.90 9.74
N ARG A 65 15.23 -10.31 10.38
CA ARG A 65 16.11 -9.38 11.10
C ARG A 65 16.66 -8.31 10.18
N GLN A 66 17.18 -8.67 9.01
CA GLN A 66 17.75 -7.71 8.08
C GLN A 66 16.69 -6.77 7.48
N ALA A 67 15.48 -7.26 7.21
CA ALA A 67 14.37 -6.42 6.77
C ALA A 67 14.01 -5.36 7.83
N LEU A 68 13.87 -5.76 9.10
CA LEU A 68 13.59 -4.84 10.21
C LEU A 68 14.74 -3.86 10.47
N ALA A 69 15.98 -4.34 10.43
CA ALA A 69 17.17 -3.49 10.55
C ALA A 69 17.25 -2.47 9.40
N GLY A 70 16.91 -2.88 8.18
CA GLY A 70 16.84 -2.00 7.02
C GLY A 70 15.79 -0.90 7.17
N MET A 71 14.59 -1.22 7.68
CA MET A 71 13.57 -0.20 8.00
C MET A 71 14.11 0.86 8.96
N LEU A 72 14.82 0.44 10.01
CA LEU A 72 15.42 1.36 11.00
C LEU A 72 16.58 2.16 10.40
N TRP A 73 17.35 1.56 9.50
CA TRP A 73 18.47 2.20 8.82
C TRP A 73 18.01 3.24 7.80
N ASN A 74 16.83 3.07 7.19
CA ASN A 74 16.25 4.00 6.22
C ASN A 74 15.60 5.24 6.86
N LYS A 75 15.68 5.42 8.19
CA LYS A 75 15.32 6.67 8.84
C LYS A 75 16.30 7.78 8.46
N GLN A 76 15.79 8.95 8.07
CA GLN A 76 16.60 10.11 7.70
C GLN A 76 15.97 11.40 8.23
N PHE A 77 16.81 12.34 8.69
CA PHE A 77 16.36 13.70 8.96
C PHE A 77 16.09 14.40 7.63
N TYR A 78 14.82 14.74 7.38
CA TYR A 78 14.37 15.39 6.16
C TYR A 78 13.96 16.84 6.49
N HIS A 79 14.68 17.79 5.89
CA HIS A 79 14.49 19.22 6.07
C HIS A 79 14.23 19.90 4.73
N TYR A 80 12.97 20.28 4.51
CA TYR A 80 12.52 20.94 3.29
C TYR A 80 11.32 21.84 3.63
N ILE A 81 11.56 23.14 3.65
CA ILE A 81 10.55 24.17 3.90
C ILE A 81 10.24 24.85 2.57
N VAL A 82 9.02 24.67 2.06
CA VAL A 82 8.67 25.12 0.71
C VAL A 82 8.75 26.64 0.59
N ALA A 83 8.28 27.39 1.58
CA ALA A 83 8.39 28.85 1.58
C ALA A 83 9.85 29.33 1.46
N HIS A 84 10.77 28.76 2.23
CA HIS A 84 12.18 29.14 2.18
C HIS A 84 12.81 28.80 0.82
N TRP A 85 12.46 27.64 0.25
CA TRP A 85 12.93 27.26 -1.09
C TRP A 85 12.51 28.26 -2.17
N LEU A 86 11.26 28.69 -2.13
CA LEU A 86 10.67 29.62 -3.11
C LEU A 86 11.22 31.04 -2.96
N ASP A 87 11.36 31.52 -1.72
CA ASP A 87 11.74 32.91 -1.43
C ASP A 87 13.27 33.10 -1.44
N GLY A 88 14.02 32.03 -1.17
CA GLY A 88 15.48 32.04 -1.04
C GLY A 88 15.94 32.41 0.38
N ASP A 89 17.21 32.14 0.64
CA ASP A 89 17.80 32.37 1.96
C ASP A 89 18.12 33.86 2.19
N PRO A 90 17.86 34.41 3.39
CA PRO A 90 18.28 35.76 3.74
C PRO A 90 19.78 35.99 3.52
N GLY A 91 20.14 37.05 2.81
CA GLY A 91 21.53 37.42 2.52
C GLY A 91 22.16 36.69 1.33
N GLN A 92 21.41 35.82 0.63
CA GLN A 92 21.80 35.24 -0.66
C GLN A 92 21.17 36.02 -1.83
N PRO A 93 21.69 35.87 -3.06
CA PRO A 93 21.03 36.41 -4.25
C PRO A 93 19.58 35.94 -4.35
N GLN A 94 18.67 36.85 -4.73
CA GLN A 94 17.26 36.49 -4.89
C GLN A 94 17.11 35.39 -5.97
N PRO A 95 16.29 34.35 -5.70
CA PRO A 95 15.94 33.38 -6.72
C PRO A 95 15.28 34.03 -7.94
N PRO A 96 15.43 33.44 -9.15
CA PRO A 96 14.68 33.88 -10.33
C PRO A 96 13.16 33.81 -10.10
N ASP A 97 12.41 34.78 -10.63
CA ASP A 97 10.95 34.86 -10.44
C ASP A 97 10.21 33.60 -10.90
N GLN A 98 10.72 32.87 -11.91
CA GLN A 98 10.12 31.61 -12.36
C GLN A 98 10.01 30.57 -11.23
N ARG A 99 10.89 30.62 -10.21
CA ARG A 99 10.86 29.69 -9.08
C ARG A 99 9.54 29.77 -8.30
N LYS A 100 8.92 30.95 -8.21
CA LYS A 100 7.65 31.17 -7.49
C LYS A 100 6.46 30.43 -8.11
N HIS A 101 6.59 29.98 -9.35
CA HIS A 101 5.57 29.21 -10.08
C HIS A 101 6.04 27.79 -10.42
N GLY A 102 7.17 27.37 -9.84
CA GLY A 102 7.78 26.06 -10.09
C GLY A 102 7.23 24.98 -9.16
N ARG A 103 8.07 23.95 -8.97
CA ARG A 103 7.79 22.79 -8.12
C ARG A 103 7.19 23.19 -6.77
N ASN A 104 6.06 22.59 -6.44
CA ASN A 104 5.37 22.74 -5.14
C ASN A 104 4.98 24.19 -4.78
N ALA A 105 4.88 25.11 -5.73
CA ALA A 105 4.53 26.51 -5.46
C ALA A 105 3.22 26.69 -4.66
N GLU A 106 2.25 25.80 -4.83
CA GLU A 106 0.96 25.80 -4.12
C GLU A 106 1.07 25.31 -2.65
N TRP A 107 2.22 24.73 -2.27
CA TRP A 107 2.44 24.09 -0.98
C TRP A 107 3.30 24.94 -0.04
N ARG A 108 3.22 26.28 -0.11
CA ARG A 108 4.05 27.19 0.71
C ARG A 108 4.00 26.94 2.21
N HIS A 109 2.88 26.40 2.70
CA HIS A 109 2.66 26.06 4.11
C HIS A 109 3.43 24.81 4.56
N LEU A 110 3.93 24.00 3.62
CA LEU A 110 4.53 22.71 3.92
C LEU A 110 5.92 22.88 4.53
N TYR A 111 6.07 22.35 5.74
CA TYR A 111 7.25 22.50 6.59
C TYR A 111 7.76 21.12 7.02
N ASN A 112 8.78 20.60 6.34
CA ASN A 112 9.45 19.37 6.77
C ASN A 112 10.67 19.67 7.63
N GLU A 113 10.72 19.13 8.84
CA GLU A 113 11.90 19.16 9.72
C GLU A 113 11.83 17.99 10.72
N ARG A 114 11.86 16.76 10.21
CA ARG A 114 11.58 15.56 11.01
C ARG A 114 12.42 14.38 10.57
N VAL A 115 12.60 13.42 11.48
CA VAL A 115 13.12 12.10 11.10
C VAL A 115 11.99 11.29 10.50
N MET A 116 12.17 10.89 9.24
CA MET A 116 11.17 10.17 8.47
C MET A 116 11.74 8.86 7.92
N SER A 117 10.88 7.87 7.70
CA SER A 117 11.25 6.62 7.02
C SER A 117 11.27 6.84 5.51
N MET A 118 12.42 6.67 4.87
CA MET A 118 12.56 6.78 3.41
C MET A 118 12.22 5.45 2.72
N PRO A 119 11.75 5.46 1.46
CA PRO A 119 11.67 4.25 0.64
C PRO A 119 13.05 3.60 0.49
N ASP A 120 14.03 4.39 0.06
CA ASP A 120 15.45 4.08 0.00
C ASP A 120 16.23 5.37 0.29
N LYS A 121 16.94 5.48 1.41
CA LYS A 121 17.61 6.75 1.77
C LYS A 121 18.76 7.17 0.83
N TRP A 122 19.21 6.29 -0.06
CA TRP A 122 20.29 6.57 -1.01
C TRP A 122 19.73 7.04 -2.34
N GLU A 123 18.78 6.28 -2.91
CA GLU A 123 18.21 6.58 -4.23
C GLU A 123 16.97 7.49 -4.14
N TYR A 124 16.19 7.34 -3.07
CA TYR A 124 14.99 8.11 -2.77
C TYR A 124 15.10 8.80 -1.39
N PRO A 125 16.02 9.78 -1.21
CA PRO A 125 16.25 10.48 0.07
C PRO A 125 15.14 11.49 0.42
N TRP A 126 13.90 11.14 0.10
CA TRP A 126 12.68 11.91 0.28
C TRP A 126 11.52 10.95 0.55
N TYR A 127 10.46 11.42 1.22
CA TYR A 127 9.31 10.57 1.53
C TYR A 127 8.24 10.60 0.44
N ALA A 128 7.58 9.46 0.26
CA ALA A 128 6.27 9.38 -0.36
C ALA A 128 5.24 8.98 0.71
N SER A 129 4.09 9.66 0.73
CA SER A 129 3.09 9.42 1.78
C SER A 129 2.44 8.05 1.68
N TRP A 130 2.25 7.51 0.47
CA TRP A 130 1.71 6.15 0.33
C TRP A 130 2.73 5.07 0.71
N ASP A 131 4.02 5.22 0.37
CA ASP A 131 5.12 4.36 0.84
C ASP A 131 5.17 4.29 2.37
N LEU A 132 5.07 5.45 3.04
CA LEU A 132 5.07 5.54 4.50
C LEU A 132 3.99 4.66 5.14
N ALA A 133 2.81 4.57 4.52
CA ALA A 133 1.74 3.69 5.01
C ALA A 133 2.21 2.23 5.09
N PHE A 134 2.93 1.75 4.08
CA PHE A 134 3.50 0.40 4.06
C PHE A 134 4.71 0.26 4.99
N HIS A 135 5.55 1.29 5.13
CA HIS A 135 6.69 1.30 6.07
C HIS A 135 6.24 1.08 7.52
N CYS A 136 5.09 1.65 7.88
CA CYS A 136 4.56 1.60 9.24
C CYS A 136 4.21 0.18 9.70
N ILE A 137 3.91 -0.74 8.78
CA ILE A 137 3.56 -2.11 9.12
C ILE A 137 4.75 -2.89 9.72
N PRO A 138 5.90 -3.04 9.05
CA PRO A 138 7.07 -3.66 9.67
C PRO A 138 7.65 -2.80 10.81
N LEU A 139 7.61 -1.46 10.73
CA LEU A 139 8.07 -0.60 11.83
C LEU A 139 7.28 -0.86 13.12
N ALA A 140 5.97 -1.09 13.05
CA ALA A 140 5.16 -1.39 14.22
C ALA A 140 5.52 -2.74 14.91
N LEU A 141 6.36 -3.58 14.29
CA LEU A 141 6.92 -4.77 14.95
C LEU A 141 8.04 -4.44 15.93
N VAL A 142 8.76 -3.34 15.70
CA VAL A 142 9.94 -2.95 16.48
C VAL A 142 9.73 -1.64 17.26
N ASP A 143 8.89 -0.75 16.74
CA ASP A 143 8.66 0.60 17.24
C ASP A 143 7.28 1.14 16.76
N ALA A 144 6.21 0.70 17.43
CA ALA A 144 4.85 1.13 17.13
C ALA A 144 4.65 2.64 17.34
N ARG A 145 5.40 3.26 18.26
CA ARG A 145 5.36 4.71 18.48
C ARG A 145 5.86 5.44 17.23
N PHE A 146 7.03 5.09 16.72
CA PHE A 146 7.58 5.72 15.51
C PHE A 146 6.64 5.49 14.32
N ALA A 147 6.07 4.29 14.14
CA ALA A 147 5.10 4.03 13.09
C ALA A 147 3.87 4.96 13.17
N LYS A 148 3.30 5.16 14.36
CA LYS A 148 2.20 6.14 14.56
C LYS A 148 2.63 7.56 14.23
N GLU A 149 3.81 7.98 14.69
CA GLU A 149 4.36 9.30 14.40
C GLU A 149 4.50 9.52 12.88
N GLN A 150 4.96 8.53 12.10
CA GLN A 150 5.08 8.67 10.64
C GLN A 150 3.74 8.93 9.94
N ILE A 151 2.68 8.25 10.35
CA ILE A 151 1.34 8.44 9.79
C ILE A 151 0.81 9.83 10.19
N ASP A 152 0.91 10.19 11.47
CA ASP A 152 0.49 11.48 12.00
C ASP A 152 1.20 12.65 11.30
N LEU A 153 2.50 12.55 11.07
CA LEU A 153 3.32 13.60 10.45
C LEU A 153 2.75 14.08 9.11
N THR A 154 2.40 13.15 8.22
CA THR A 154 1.91 13.48 6.86
C THR A 154 0.57 14.19 6.84
N VAL A 155 -0.14 14.22 7.97
CA VAL A 155 -1.48 14.79 8.11
C VAL A 155 -1.55 15.98 9.08
N ARG A 156 -0.40 16.47 9.55
CA ARG A 156 -0.32 17.67 10.39
C ARG A 156 -0.71 18.94 9.64
N GLU A 157 -1.03 19.99 10.38
CA GLU A 157 -1.52 21.28 9.87
C GLU A 157 -0.55 21.97 8.90
N TRP A 158 0.75 21.70 9.05
CA TRP A 158 1.82 22.21 8.20
C TRP A 158 2.38 21.15 7.24
N TYR A 159 1.65 20.05 7.02
CA TYR A 159 1.95 19.01 6.02
C TYR A 159 0.75 18.79 5.09
N GLN A 160 -0.43 18.53 5.63
CA GLN A 160 -1.66 18.37 4.86
C GLN A 160 -2.09 19.73 4.29
N HIS A 161 -2.42 19.76 3.00
CA HIS A 161 -2.93 20.97 2.38
C HIS A 161 -4.24 21.40 3.06
N PRO A 162 -4.49 22.71 3.24
CA PRO A 162 -5.76 23.22 3.79
C PRO A 162 -7.04 22.80 3.04
N ASN A 163 -6.91 22.20 1.85
CA ASN A 163 -8.04 21.69 1.07
C ASN A 163 -8.34 20.21 1.36
N GLY A 164 -7.55 19.57 2.22
CA GLY A 164 -7.62 18.15 2.58
C GLY A 164 -6.61 17.24 1.90
N GLN A 165 -5.89 17.70 0.88
CA GLN A 165 -4.92 16.87 0.16
C GLN A 165 -3.73 16.51 1.05
N VAL A 166 -3.37 15.22 1.05
CA VAL A 166 -2.13 14.73 1.65
C VAL A 166 -1.00 14.92 0.61
N PRO A 167 0.18 15.43 1.01
CA PRO A 167 1.30 15.62 0.07
C PRO A 167 1.74 14.27 -0.51
N ALA A 168 1.85 14.16 -1.83
CA ALA A 168 2.26 12.91 -2.47
C ALA A 168 3.75 12.58 -2.23
N TYR A 169 4.64 13.29 -2.91
CA TYR A 169 6.10 13.11 -2.83
C TYR A 169 6.83 14.40 -3.24
N GLU A 170 8.13 14.48 -2.94
CA GLU A 170 8.95 15.71 -3.07
C GLU A 170 8.84 16.40 -4.43
N TRP A 171 8.77 15.65 -5.53
CA TRP A 171 8.72 16.21 -6.88
C TRP A 171 7.42 16.93 -7.21
N ASN A 172 6.32 16.50 -6.59
CA ASN A 172 4.99 17.02 -6.86
C ASN A 172 4.04 16.64 -5.71
N PHE A 173 3.95 17.50 -4.69
CA PHE A 173 3.03 17.25 -3.58
C PHE A 173 1.55 17.25 -4.01
N SER A 174 1.23 17.88 -5.15
CA SER A 174 -0.12 17.93 -5.70
C SER A 174 -0.54 16.66 -6.45
N ASP A 175 0.34 15.67 -6.63
CA ASP A 175 -0.04 14.40 -7.23
C ASP A 175 -0.99 13.60 -6.34
N VAL A 176 -1.62 12.59 -6.94
CA VAL A 176 -2.59 11.74 -6.26
C VAL A 176 -1.93 10.43 -5.88
N ASN A 177 -2.04 10.07 -4.61
CA ASN A 177 -1.51 8.83 -4.04
C ASN A 177 -2.66 7.96 -3.52
N PRO A 178 -2.56 6.62 -3.56
CA PRO A 178 -3.54 5.75 -2.93
C PRO A 178 -3.84 6.16 -1.48
N PRO A 179 -5.11 6.23 -1.05
CA PRO A 179 -5.50 6.66 0.30
C PRO A 179 -5.30 5.55 1.34
N VAL A 180 -4.10 4.95 1.37
CA VAL A 180 -3.75 3.79 2.21
C VAL A 180 -3.36 4.18 3.65
N LEU A 181 -3.22 5.47 3.96
CA LEU A 181 -2.88 5.94 5.32
C LEU A 181 -3.92 5.53 6.37
N ALA A 182 -5.22 5.56 6.04
CA ALA A 182 -6.27 5.10 6.94
C ALA A 182 -6.19 3.59 7.22
N TRP A 183 -5.83 2.80 6.20
CA TRP A 183 -5.54 1.37 6.37
C TRP A 183 -4.34 1.17 7.30
N ALA A 184 -3.22 1.85 7.04
CA ALA A 184 -2.03 1.73 7.86
C ALA A 184 -2.29 2.12 9.32
N ALA A 185 -3.03 3.21 9.56
CA ALA A 185 -3.40 3.64 10.91
C ALA A 185 -4.22 2.58 11.64
N TRP A 186 -5.21 2.00 10.97
CA TRP A 186 -6.01 0.91 11.52
C TRP A 186 -5.15 -0.32 11.85
N ARG A 187 -4.23 -0.70 10.95
CA ARG A 187 -3.34 -1.84 11.18
C ARG A 187 -2.36 -1.61 12.32
N VAL A 188 -1.73 -0.43 12.40
CA VAL A 188 -0.81 -0.08 13.50
C VAL A 188 -1.55 -0.07 14.83
N TYR A 189 -2.76 0.50 14.90
CA TYR A 189 -3.62 0.44 16.09
C TYR A 189 -3.89 -1.01 16.53
N GLN A 190 -4.26 -1.89 15.59
CA GLN A 190 -4.51 -3.31 15.89
C GLN A 190 -3.24 -4.05 16.34
N MET A 191 -2.09 -3.71 15.76
CA MET A 191 -0.81 -4.32 16.12
C MET A 191 -0.38 -3.93 17.54
N GLU A 192 -0.47 -2.64 17.89
CA GLU A 192 -0.20 -2.16 19.25
C GLU A 192 -1.19 -2.76 20.26
N GLN A 193 -2.48 -2.84 19.91
CA GLN A 193 -3.49 -3.46 20.75
C GLN A 193 -3.17 -4.93 21.05
N ARG A 194 -2.68 -5.68 20.06
CA ARG A 194 -2.25 -7.08 20.27
C ARG A 194 -0.99 -7.20 21.12
N GLN A 195 -0.06 -6.26 20.99
CA GLN A 195 1.21 -6.26 21.73
C GLN A 195 1.04 -5.86 23.20
N THR A 196 0.15 -4.89 23.47
CA THR A 196 0.03 -4.25 24.79
C THR A 196 -1.29 -4.55 25.51
N GLY A 197 -2.26 -5.15 24.81
CA GLY A 197 -3.63 -5.35 25.28
C GLY A 197 -4.52 -4.10 25.15
N ARG A 198 -3.99 -2.95 24.73
CA ARG A 198 -4.74 -1.69 24.59
C ARG A 198 -4.34 -0.95 23.32
N GLY A 199 -5.33 -0.51 22.54
CA GLY A 199 -5.08 0.33 21.37
C GLY A 199 -4.98 1.81 21.73
N ASP A 200 -4.15 2.57 21.02
CA ASP A 200 -4.08 4.03 21.14
C ASP A 200 -5.24 4.70 20.39
N ARG A 201 -6.31 4.93 21.15
CA ARG A 201 -7.55 5.51 20.64
C ARG A 201 -7.42 6.98 20.24
N ALA A 202 -6.59 7.76 20.95
CA ALA A 202 -6.37 9.16 20.64
C ALA A 202 -5.65 9.33 19.30
N PHE A 203 -4.67 8.46 19.03
CA PHE A 203 -4.08 8.33 17.70
C PHE A 203 -5.13 8.00 16.64
N LEU A 204 -5.95 6.97 16.87
CA LEU A 204 -6.96 6.54 15.90
C LEU A 204 -7.97 7.65 15.57
N GLU A 205 -8.44 8.36 16.59
CA GLU A 205 -9.36 9.50 16.48
C GLU A 205 -8.72 10.68 15.73
N THR A 206 -7.45 10.98 16.00
CA THR A 206 -6.70 12.03 15.29
C THR A 206 -6.62 11.72 13.79
N ILE A 207 -6.15 10.51 13.44
CA ILE A 207 -6.01 10.13 12.03
C ILE A 207 -7.39 10.04 11.36
N PHE A 208 -8.41 9.54 12.05
CA PHE A 208 -9.78 9.51 11.53
C PHE A 208 -10.24 10.90 11.06
N HIS A 209 -10.10 11.93 11.90
CA HIS A 209 -10.51 13.29 11.54
C HIS A 209 -9.71 13.85 10.36
N LYS A 210 -8.40 13.64 10.34
CA LYS A 210 -7.55 14.09 9.22
C LYS A 210 -7.89 13.40 7.90
N MET A 211 -8.18 12.10 7.97
CA MET A 211 -8.60 11.32 6.82
C MET A 211 -10.03 11.62 6.38
N LEU A 212 -10.93 12.08 7.25
CA LEU A 212 -12.23 12.60 6.86
C LEU A 212 -12.10 13.85 5.96
N ILE A 213 -11.14 14.74 6.26
CA ILE A 213 -10.84 15.91 5.41
C ILE A 213 -10.28 15.43 4.06
N ALA A 214 -9.33 14.49 4.08
CA ALA A 214 -8.78 13.91 2.85
C ALA A 214 -9.84 13.20 2.00
N PHE A 215 -10.76 12.47 2.64
CA PHE A 215 -11.90 11.84 1.97
C PHE A 215 -12.77 12.87 1.25
N THR A 216 -13.05 14.00 1.90
CA THR A 216 -13.82 15.09 1.31
C THR A 216 -13.10 15.71 0.11
N TRP A 217 -11.77 15.86 0.17
CA TRP A 217 -10.97 16.28 -0.98
C TRP A 217 -11.10 15.30 -2.15
N TRP A 218 -11.00 14.00 -1.87
CA TRP A 218 -11.15 12.95 -2.89
C TRP A 218 -12.52 13.03 -3.59
N VAL A 219 -13.61 13.07 -2.83
CA VAL A 219 -14.97 13.18 -3.40
C VAL A 219 -15.09 14.43 -4.27
N ASN A 220 -14.59 15.59 -3.82
CA ASN A 220 -14.78 16.84 -4.55
C ASN A 220 -13.84 17.03 -5.75
N ARG A 221 -12.65 16.42 -5.73
CA ARG A 221 -11.60 16.66 -6.74
C ARG A 221 -11.37 15.50 -7.69
N LYS A 222 -11.77 14.29 -7.30
CA LYS A 222 -11.50 13.05 -8.03
C LYS A 222 -12.77 12.31 -8.46
N ASP A 223 -13.94 12.80 -8.07
CA ASP A 223 -15.25 12.46 -8.66
C ASP A 223 -15.93 13.76 -9.14
N SER A 224 -15.31 14.44 -10.11
CA SER A 224 -15.78 15.76 -10.58
C SER A 224 -17.18 15.74 -11.21
N ALA A 225 -17.63 14.58 -11.68
CA ALA A 225 -18.97 14.38 -12.24
C ALA A 225 -20.02 13.98 -11.19
N GLY A 226 -19.61 13.66 -9.95
CA GLY A 226 -20.50 13.21 -8.88
C GLY A 226 -21.15 11.84 -9.13
N ASN A 227 -20.48 10.99 -9.93
CA ASN A 227 -20.99 9.70 -10.37
C ASN A 227 -20.51 8.54 -9.48
N ASN A 228 -19.69 8.83 -8.46
CA ASN A 228 -19.01 7.85 -7.61
C ASN A 228 -18.06 6.91 -8.40
N ILE A 229 -17.54 7.42 -9.52
CA ILE A 229 -16.46 6.81 -10.30
C ILE A 229 -15.28 7.76 -10.23
N PHE A 230 -14.19 7.28 -9.63
CA PHE A 230 -13.06 8.12 -9.30
C PHE A 230 -12.00 8.08 -10.39
N GLN A 231 -11.38 9.25 -10.60
CA GLN A 231 -10.33 9.49 -11.56
C GLN A 231 -9.18 10.19 -10.83
N GLY A 232 -7.93 9.90 -11.17
CA GLY A 232 -6.85 10.47 -10.38
C GLY A 232 -5.44 10.10 -10.78
N GLY A 233 -5.04 10.25 -12.03
CA GLY A 233 -3.60 10.37 -12.34
C GLY A 233 -2.75 9.17 -11.92
N PHE A 234 -1.61 9.48 -11.30
CA PHE A 234 -0.53 8.60 -10.89
C PHE A 234 -0.98 7.34 -10.10
N LEU A 235 -1.81 7.50 -9.06
CA LEU A 235 -2.35 6.42 -8.19
C LEU A 235 -1.33 5.34 -7.75
N GLY A 236 -0.02 5.66 -7.73
CA GLY A 236 1.05 4.73 -7.36
C GLY A 236 1.33 3.63 -8.37
N LEU A 237 0.76 3.69 -9.59
CA LEU A 237 0.87 2.65 -10.63
C LEU A 237 1.28 3.26 -11.98
N ASP A 238 2.46 3.88 -11.99
CA ASP A 238 3.01 4.79 -12.99
C ASP A 238 2.65 4.45 -14.45
N ASN A 239 3.27 3.40 -15.00
CA ASN A 239 3.16 3.02 -16.41
C ASN A 239 2.20 1.83 -16.64
N ILE A 240 1.34 1.50 -15.67
CA ILE A 240 0.48 0.30 -15.75
C ILE A 240 -0.53 0.38 -16.89
N GLY A 241 -0.94 1.59 -17.25
CA GLY A 241 -1.95 1.87 -18.26
C GLY A 241 -1.35 2.15 -19.64
N VAL A 242 -2.25 2.47 -20.58
CA VAL A 242 -1.90 2.85 -21.96
C VAL A 242 -1.35 4.28 -22.03
N PHE A 243 -1.85 5.16 -21.15
CA PHE A 243 -1.55 6.58 -21.11
C PHE A 243 -0.83 6.96 -19.82
N ASP A 244 -0.08 8.06 -19.88
CA ASP A 244 0.21 8.85 -18.69
C ASP A 244 -1.13 9.41 -18.18
N ARG A 245 -1.62 8.82 -17.07
CA ARG A 245 -2.90 9.17 -16.47
C ARG A 245 -2.90 10.56 -15.82
N SER A 246 -1.71 11.12 -15.55
CA SER A 246 -1.53 12.45 -14.97
C SER A 246 -1.49 13.56 -16.04
N ALA A 247 -1.32 13.19 -17.32
CA ALA A 247 -1.35 14.11 -18.44
C ALA A 247 -2.74 14.20 -19.09
N PRO A 248 -3.05 15.29 -19.82
CA PRO A 248 -4.23 15.34 -20.69
C PRO A 248 -4.23 14.17 -21.68
N LEU A 249 -5.38 13.50 -21.82
CA LEU A 249 -5.51 12.37 -22.73
C LEU A 249 -5.41 12.83 -24.20
N PRO A 250 -4.63 12.13 -25.05
CA PRO A 250 -4.66 12.33 -26.50
C PRO A 250 -6.09 12.18 -27.03
N GLY A 251 -6.50 13.04 -27.97
CA GLY A 251 -7.87 13.10 -28.48
C GLY A 251 -8.89 13.77 -27.56
N GLY A 252 -8.50 14.17 -26.34
CA GLY A 252 -9.40 14.69 -25.31
C GLY A 252 -10.22 13.58 -24.63
N GLY A 253 -11.14 14.00 -23.75
CA GLY A 253 -11.99 13.07 -22.99
C GLY A 253 -11.51 12.82 -21.57
N HIS A 254 -11.96 11.72 -20.95
CA HIS A 254 -11.57 11.35 -19.59
C HIS A 254 -11.55 9.82 -19.40
N LEU A 255 -10.82 9.37 -18.38
CA LEU A 255 -10.66 7.97 -18.04
C LEU A 255 -11.38 7.68 -16.72
N GLU A 256 -12.36 6.79 -16.76
CA GLU A 256 -12.94 6.18 -15.57
C GLU A 256 -12.07 5.01 -15.12
N GLN A 257 -11.52 5.11 -13.90
CA GLN A 257 -10.46 4.24 -13.42
C GLN A 257 -10.97 3.21 -12.42
N SER A 258 -10.76 1.92 -12.71
CA SER A 258 -11.15 0.81 -11.83
C SER A 258 -10.36 0.80 -10.53
N ASP A 259 -9.06 1.08 -10.59
CA ASP A 259 -8.20 1.17 -9.41
C ASP A 259 -8.54 2.39 -8.54
N GLY A 260 -8.67 3.58 -9.12
CA GLY A 260 -9.07 4.80 -8.40
C GLY A 260 -10.40 4.64 -7.66
N THR A 261 -11.38 4.01 -8.31
CA THR A 261 -12.68 3.72 -7.72
C THR A 261 -12.59 2.65 -6.63
N SER A 262 -11.77 1.61 -6.83
CA SER A 262 -11.52 0.57 -5.82
C SER A 262 -10.81 1.11 -4.59
N TRP A 263 -9.85 2.02 -4.77
CA TRP A 263 -9.17 2.71 -3.68
C TRP A 263 -10.15 3.49 -2.79
N MET A 264 -11.11 4.19 -3.39
CA MET A 264 -12.15 4.89 -2.64
C MET A 264 -13.15 3.95 -1.97
N GLY A 265 -13.43 2.79 -2.58
CA GLY A 265 -14.16 1.70 -1.92
C GLY A 265 -13.44 1.23 -0.65
N MET A 266 -12.15 0.90 -0.77
CA MET A 266 -11.32 0.51 0.37
C MET A 266 -11.21 1.62 1.42
N PHE A 267 -11.03 2.88 1.01
CA PHE A 267 -10.93 4.02 1.91
C PHE A 267 -12.23 4.23 2.71
N SER A 268 -13.37 4.10 2.05
CA SER A 268 -14.69 4.15 2.69
C SER A 268 -14.81 3.06 3.77
N LEU A 269 -14.41 1.82 3.47
CA LEU A 269 -14.45 0.72 4.44
C LEU A 269 -13.48 0.92 5.61
N ASN A 270 -12.28 1.44 5.36
CA ASN A 270 -11.33 1.75 6.43
C ASN A 270 -11.89 2.81 7.39
N LEU A 271 -12.45 3.90 6.86
CA LEU A 271 -13.04 4.96 7.69
C LEU A 271 -14.31 4.49 8.41
N MET A 272 -15.14 3.66 7.77
CA MET A 272 -16.25 2.99 8.43
C MET A 272 -15.75 2.15 9.61
N ARG A 273 -14.72 1.31 9.40
CA ARG A 273 -14.18 0.44 10.45
C ARG A 273 -13.59 1.22 11.62
N MET A 274 -12.82 2.27 11.35
CA MET A 274 -12.29 3.18 12.37
C MET A 274 -13.43 3.86 13.14
N SER A 275 -14.46 4.35 12.44
CA SER A 275 -15.64 4.98 13.06
C SER A 275 -16.37 4.00 13.98
N LEU A 276 -16.55 2.74 13.58
CA LEU A 276 -17.23 1.74 14.41
C LEU A 276 -16.42 1.39 15.67
N GLU A 277 -15.09 1.31 15.58
CA GLU A 277 -14.24 1.15 16.77
C GLU A 277 -14.35 2.36 17.70
N LEU A 278 -14.38 3.58 17.14
CA LEU A 278 -14.59 4.81 17.90
C LEU A 278 -16.04 4.92 18.43
N ALA A 279 -17.03 4.30 17.80
CA ALA A 279 -18.40 4.34 18.27
C ALA A 279 -18.61 3.58 19.60
N ARG A 280 -17.75 2.60 19.90
CA ARG A 280 -17.83 1.77 21.13
C ARG A 280 -17.81 2.56 22.43
N GLU A 281 -17.21 3.76 22.43
CA GLU A 281 -17.16 4.64 23.60
C GLU A 281 -17.73 6.03 23.32
N ASN A 282 -17.90 6.40 22.04
CA ASN A 282 -18.48 7.69 21.66
C ASN A 282 -19.50 7.49 20.51
N PRO A 283 -20.81 7.42 20.83
CA PRO A 283 -21.87 7.18 19.85
C PRO A 283 -21.94 8.19 18.69
N ALA A 284 -21.29 9.37 18.81
CA ALA A 284 -21.23 10.34 17.71
C ALA A 284 -20.62 9.74 16.43
N TYR A 285 -19.74 8.75 16.56
CA TYR A 285 -19.10 8.09 15.42
C TYR A 285 -20.04 7.10 14.67
N GLU A 286 -21.18 6.71 15.24
CA GLU A 286 -22.13 5.83 14.53
C GLU A 286 -22.75 6.52 13.30
N ASN A 287 -23.01 7.82 13.41
CA ASN A 287 -23.59 8.62 12.33
C ASN A 287 -22.61 8.69 11.15
N ILE A 288 -21.34 8.98 11.42
CA ILE A 288 -20.33 9.10 10.37
C ILE A 288 -19.95 7.74 9.77
N ALA A 289 -20.00 6.65 10.54
CA ALA A 289 -19.86 5.29 10.01
C ALA A 289 -20.90 5.00 8.91
N THR A 290 -22.14 5.43 9.13
CA THR A 290 -23.24 5.27 8.16
C THR A 290 -22.92 5.98 6.84
N LYS A 291 -22.40 7.22 6.89
CA LYS A 291 -21.98 7.97 5.69
C LYS A 291 -20.92 7.24 4.86
N PHE A 292 -19.99 6.52 5.48
CA PHE A 292 -18.97 5.77 4.75
C PHE A 292 -19.52 4.49 4.15
N PHE A 293 -20.41 3.81 4.87
CA PHE A 293 -21.14 2.67 4.35
C PHE A 293 -21.99 3.05 3.14
N GLU A 294 -22.79 4.11 3.22
CA GLU A 294 -23.61 4.61 2.10
C GLU A 294 -22.76 4.94 0.86
N HIS A 295 -21.64 5.63 1.07
CA HIS A 295 -20.76 6.01 -0.02
C HIS A 295 -20.09 4.79 -0.67
N PHE A 296 -19.74 3.78 0.13
CA PHE A 296 -19.27 2.50 -0.39
C PHE A 296 -20.33 1.83 -1.29
N LEU A 297 -21.61 1.87 -0.92
CA LEU A 297 -22.69 1.31 -1.76
C LEU A 297 -22.87 2.08 -3.06
N ALA A 298 -22.76 3.40 -3.02
CA ALA A 298 -22.81 4.23 -4.22
C ALA A 298 -21.67 3.87 -5.20
N ILE A 299 -20.44 3.70 -4.68
CA ILE A 299 -19.28 3.22 -5.45
C ILE A 299 -19.56 1.83 -6.05
N ALA A 300 -20.03 0.88 -5.23
CA ALA A 300 -20.35 -0.47 -5.69
C ALA A 300 -21.43 -0.47 -6.78
N GLY A 301 -22.39 0.45 -6.72
CA GLY A 301 -23.45 0.60 -7.71
C GLY A 301 -22.94 1.17 -9.01
N ALA A 302 -22.06 2.17 -8.93
CA ALA A 302 -21.43 2.81 -10.08
C ALA A 302 -20.52 1.86 -10.85
N MET A 303 -19.62 1.15 -10.16
CA MET A 303 -18.71 0.18 -10.79
C MET A 303 -19.44 -0.93 -11.56
N ASN A 304 -20.63 -1.31 -11.09
CA ASN A 304 -21.44 -2.39 -11.63
C ASN A 304 -22.57 -1.92 -12.55
N ASN A 305 -22.66 -0.61 -12.84
CA ASN A 305 -23.75 0.00 -13.61
C ASN A 305 -25.15 -0.39 -13.12
N ALA A 306 -25.34 -0.46 -11.81
CA ALA A 306 -26.61 -0.90 -11.20
C ALA A 306 -27.81 0.00 -11.57
N GLY A 307 -27.56 1.22 -12.05
CA GLY A 307 -28.57 2.17 -12.51
C GLY A 307 -28.89 2.12 -14.02
N GLY A 308 -28.20 1.29 -14.81
CA GLY A 308 -28.45 1.11 -16.26
C GLY A 308 -28.19 2.36 -17.11
N LYS A 309 -27.51 3.37 -16.58
CA LYS A 309 -27.22 4.66 -17.22
C LYS A 309 -25.72 4.80 -17.45
N GLY A 310 -25.15 3.97 -18.32
CA GLY A 310 -23.73 4.04 -18.69
C GLY A 310 -23.12 2.68 -18.97
N ILE A 311 -21.78 2.64 -18.97
CA ILE A 311 -20.96 1.44 -19.07
C ILE A 311 -20.31 1.18 -17.71
N GLY A 312 -20.54 0.00 -17.14
CA GLY A 312 -19.85 -0.40 -15.91
C GLY A 312 -18.39 -0.76 -16.17
N LEU A 313 -17.59 -0.75 -15.11
CA LEU A 313 -16.18 -1.13 -15.16
C LEU A 313 -16.01 -2.66 -15.27
N TRP A 314 -17.03 -3.42 -14.89
CA TRP A 314 -17.10 -4.87 -15.13
C TRP A 314 -17.49 -5.17 -16.59
N ASP A 315 -16.75 -6.08 -17.20
CA ASP A 315 -17.07 -6.65 -18.51
C ASP A 315 -17.57 -8.09 -18.34
N ASP A 316 -18.81 -8.35 -18.78
CA ASP A 316 -19.44 -9.67 -18.63
C ASP A 316 -18.89 -10.73 -19.59
N GLU A 317 -18.29 -10.31 -20.71
CA GLU A 317 -17.67 -11.21 -21.70
C GLU A 317 -16.32 -11.72 -21.20
N ASP A 318 -15.43 -10.81 -20.81
CA ASP A 318 -14.11 -11.16 -20.27
C ASP A 318 -14.18 -11.58 -18.79
N GLU A 319 -15.29 -11.33 -18.10
CA GLU A 319 -15.45 -11.54 -16.65
C GLU A 319 -14.28 -10.89 -15.88
N PHE A 320 -14.02 -9.61 -16.16
CA PHE A 320 -12.93 -8.82 -15.56
C PHE A 320 -13.29 -7.34 -15.44
N PHE A 321 -12.56 -6.61 -14.59
CA PHE A 321 -12.70 -5.15 -14.50
C PHE A 321 -11.67 -4.45 -15.38
N TYR A 322 -12.11 -3.38 -16.05
CA TYR A 322 -11.29 -2.54 -16.92
C TYR A 322 -11.57 -1.05 -16.69
N ASP A 323 -10.59 -0.22 -17.03
CA ASP A 323 -10.84 1.21 -17.19
C ASP A 323 -11.71 1.47 -18.42
N VAL A 324 -12.46 2.56 -18.39
CA VAL A 324 -13.28 3.02 -19.51
C VAL A 324 -12.80 4.40 -19.95
N LEU A 325 -12.42 4.51 -21.21
CA LEU A 325 -12.09 5.77 -21.87
C LEU A 325 -13.34 6.37 -22.49
N HIS A 326 -13.70 7.58 -22.09
CA HIS A 326 -14.78 8.37 -22.68
C HIS A 326 -14.18 9.43 -23.61
N LEU A 327 -14.62 9.44 -24.87
CA LEU A 327 -14.16 10.37 -25.89
C LEU A 327 -15.08 11.60 -25.99
N PRO A 328 -14.59 12.76 -26.48
CA PRO A 328 -15.40 13.98 -26.58
C PRO A 328 -16.65 13.87 -27.45
N ASP A 329 -16.68 12.92 -28.39
CA ASP A 329 -17.81 12.67 -29.28
C ASP A 329 -18.92 11.78 -28.67
N GLY A 330 -18.79 11.46 -27.38
CA GLY A 330 -19.74 10.64 -26.64
C GLY A 330 -19.55 9.13 -26.81
N ARG A 331 -18.59 8.69 -27.64
CA ARG A 331 -18.18 7.28 -27.67
C ARG A 331 -17.38 6.94 -26.41
N TYR A 332 -17.44 5.68 -26.02
CA TYR A 332 -16.58 5.13 -24.98
C TYR A 332 -15.92 3.84 -25.46
N THR A 333 -14.77 3.50 -24.89
CA THR A 333 -14.09 2.23 -25.15
C THR A 333 -13.49 1.66 -23.87
N ARG A 334 -13.55 0.33 -23.71
CA ARG A 334 -12.88 -0.35 -22.60
C ARG A 334 -11.41 -0.50 -22.90
N VAL A 335 -10.57 -0.12 -21.94
CA VAL A 335 -9.14 -0.36 -22.02
C VAL A 335 -8.87 -1.80 -21.56
N ARG A 336 -8.94 -2.76 -22.50
CA ARG A 336 -8.84 -4.21 -22.23
C ARG A 336 -7.42 -4.68 -21.88
N VAL A 337 -6.78 -4.01 -20.93
CA VAL A 337 -5.49 -4.36 -20.36
C VAL A 337 -5.72 -5.16 -19.07
N ARG A 338 -5.32 -6.44 -19.08
CA ARG A 338 -5.36 -7.33 -17.92
C ARG A 338 -4.20 -7.01 -16.98
N SER A 339 -4.39 -6.01 -16.14
CA SER A 339 -3.41 -5.61 -15.10
C SER A 339 -4.00 -5.68 -13.69
N LEU A 340 -3.19 -5.38 -12.68
CA LEU A 340 -3.66 -5.26 -11.29
C LEU A 340 -4.86 -4.33 -11.14
N VAL A 341 -5.03 -3.34 -12.02
CA VAL A 341 -6.20 -2.45 -12.06
C VAL A 341 -7.53 -3.21 -12.02
N GLY A 342 -7.61 -4.34 -12.71
CA GLY A 342 -8.81 -5.19 -12.71
C GLY A 342 -8.94 -6.12 -11.49
N LEU A 343 -7.87 -6.26 -10.71
CA LEU A 343 -7.84 -7.01 -9.44
C LEU A 343 -8.04 -6.12 -8.21
N MET A 344 -7.80 -4.81 -8.31
CA MET A 344 -7.99 -3.83 -7.22
C MET A 344 -9.36 -3.89 -6.52
N PRO A 345 -10.47 -4.23 -7.18
CA PRO A 345 -11.76 -4.39 -6.51
C PRO A 345 -11.77 -5.49 -5.42
N LEU A 346 -10.80 -6.40 -5.39
CA LEU A 346 -10.63 -7.38 -4.30
C LEU A 346 -10.18 -6.72 -2.99
N LEU A 347 -9.54 -5.55 -3.04
CA LEU A 347 -8.96 -4.89 -1.86
C LEU A 347 -10.02 -4.22 -0.97
N ALA A 348 -11.16 -3.85 -1.56
CA ALA A 348 -12.26 -3.25 -0.83
C ALA A 348 -13.13 -4.35 -0.21
N VAL A 349 -12.65 -4.88 0.92
CA VAL A 349 -13.33 -5.89 1.73
C VAL A 349 -13.19 -5.60 3.22
N GLU A 350 -14.30 -5.73 3.96
CA GLU A 350 -14.34 -5.65 5.41
C GLU A 350 -15.34 -6.64 5.99
N THR A 351 -15.07 -7.12 7.21
CA THR A 351 -15.99 -7.98 7.95
C THR A 351 -16.44 -7.28 9.23
N ILE A 352 -17.71 -7.42 9.57
CA ILE A 352 -18.26 -6.90 10.82
C ILE A 352 -18.62 -8.08 11.73
N GLU A 353 -18.01 -8.09 12.91
CA GLU A 353 -18.30 -9.05 13.97
C GLU A 353 -19.68 -8.79 14.58
N PRO A 354 -20.47 -9.82 14.94
CA PRO A 354 -21.76 -9.65 15.62
C PRO A 354 -21.64 -8.77 16.86
N ALA A 355 -20.64 -9.01 17.71
CA ALA A 355 -20.40 -8.25 18.93
C ALA A 355 -20.11 -6.76 18.67
N LEU A 356 -19.53 -6.42 17.51
CA LEU A 356 -19.34 -5.02 17.13
C LEU A 356 -20.67 -4.38 16.71
N LEU A 357 -21.49 -5.08 15.92
CA LEU A 357 -22.82 -4.59 15.52
C LEU A 357 -23.74 -4.37 16.73
N ASP A 358 -23.70 -5.26 17.70
CA ASP A 358 -24.50 -5.14 18.91
C ASP A 358 -24.04 -4.00 19.83
N ALA A 359 -22.76 -3.62 19.74
CA ALA A 359 -22.20 -2.48 20.46
C ALA A 359 -22.50 -1.11 19.80
N VAL A 360 -23.05 -1.09 18.58
CA VAL A 360 -23.32 0.12 17.78
C VAL A 360 -24.75 0.09 17.22
N PRO A 361 -25.78 0.13 18.09
CA PRO A 361 -27.17 -0.12 17.70
C PRO A 361 -27.75 0.92 16.74
N GLY A 362 -27.29 2.17 16.78
CA GLY A 362 -27.73 3.22 15.85
C GLY A 362 -27.21 2.97 14.43
N PHE A 363 -25.97 2.51 14.27
CA PHE A 363 -25.46 2.05 12.97
C PHE A 363 -26.22 0.82 12.48
N LYS A 364 -26.44 -0.18 13.36
CA LYS A 364 -27.21 -1.40 13.03
C LYS A 364 -28.61 -1.08 12.50
N ALA A 365 -29.35 -0.19 13.17
CA ALA A 365 -30.69 0.20 12.76
C ALA A 365 -30.72 0.91 11.40
N ARG A 366 -29.75 1.81 11.13
CA ARG A 366 -29.65 2.49 9.82
C ARG A 366 -29.26 1.56 8.70
N LEU A 367 -28.38 0.62 8.99
CA LEU A 367 -27.96 -0.42 8.07
C LEU A 367 -29.15 -1.30 7.66
N GLU A 368 -29.92 -1.79 8.64
CA GLU A 368 -31.17 -2.54 8.40
C GLU A 368 -32.16 -1.71 7.58
N TRP A 369 -32.36 -0.44 7.94
CA TRP A 369 -33.21 0.47 7.15
C TRP A 369 -32.75 0.60 5.70
N TYR A 370 -31.45 0.74 5.44
CA TYR A 370 -30.92 0.82 4.07
C TYR A 370 -31.17 -0.45 3.27
N LEU A 371 -30.97 -1.61 3.88
CA LEU A 371 -31.19 -2.90 3.23
C LEU A 371 -32.65 -3.11 2.86
N GLU A 372 -33.58 -2.65 3.71
CA GLU A 372 -35.02 -2.73 3.47
C GLU A 372 -35.52 -1.70 2.45
N ASN A 373 -35.02 -0.45 2.52
CA ASN A 373 -35.59 0.68 1.76
C ASN A 373 -34.82 0.99 0.46
N ARG A 374 -33.62 0.45 0.27
CA ARG A 374 -32.81 0.61 -0.94
C ARG A 374 -32.42 -0.75 -1.54
N PRO A 375 -33.39 -1.53 -2.04
CA PRO A 375 -33.13 -2.87 -2.59
C PRO A 375 -32.15 -2.86 -3.78
N ASP A 376 -32.11 -1.75 -4.53
CA ASP A 376 -31.14 -1.51 -5.60
C ASP A 376 -29.68 -1.54 -5.10
N LEU A 377 -29.43 -0.94 -3.93
CA LEU A 377 -28.12 -0.97 -3.28
C LEU A 377 -27.93 -2.22 -2.41
N ALA A 378 -28.98 -2.74 -1.79
CA ALA A 378 -28.94 -3.97 -1.01
C ALA A 378 -28.58 -5.19 -1.87
N ALA A 379 -28.97 -5.21 -3.15
CA ALA A 379 -28.51 -6.22 -4.11
C ALA A 379 -26.98 -6.22 -4.29
N LEU A 380 -26.33 -5.06 -4.08
CA LEU A 380 -24.87 -4.92 -4.03
C LEU A 380 -24.28 -5.43 -2.70
N ILE A 381 -25.12 -5.70 -1.70
CA ILE A 381 -24.83 -6.39 -0.43
C ILE A 381 -25.60 -7.73 -0.33
N SER A 382 -25.66 -8.49 -1.43
CA SER A 382 -26.18 -9.86 -1.46
C SER A 382 -25.71 -10.66 -0.25
N ARG A 383 -26.69 -11.36 0.34
CA ARG A 383 -26.52 -12.27 1.47
C ARG A 383 -26.18 -11.60 2.81
N TRP A 384 -26.52 -10.33 3.00
CA TRP A 384 -26.45 -9.71 4.34
C TRP A 384 -27.19 -10.54 5.41
N HIS A 385 -28.34 -11.10 5.07
CA HIS A 385 -29.11 -11.95 5.98
C HIS A 385 -28.55 -13.37 6.11
N GLU A 386 -27.54 -13.75 5.31
CA GLU A 386 -26.84 -15.02 5.47
C GLU A 386 -25.58 -14.77 6.33
N PRO A 387 -25.56 -15.19 7.60
CA PRO A 387 -24.36 -15.14 8.40
C PRO A 387 -23.21 -15.94 7.76
N GLY A 388 -22.01 -15.35 7.71
CA GLY A 388 -20.79 -16.09 7.45
C GLY A 388 -20.31 -16.87 8.68
N ALA A 389 -19.09 -17.38 8.61
CA ALA A 389 -18.44 -18.04 9.74
C ALA A 389 -18.45 -17.13 10.99
N GLY A 390 -18.95 -17.65 12.11
CA GLY A 390 -19.10 -16.87 13.36
C GLY A 390 -20.17 -15.77 13.29
N GLU A 391 -21.19 -15.94 12.46
CA GLU A 391 -22.29 -14.98 12.24
C GLU A 391 -21.88 -13.62 11.68
N ARG A 392 -20.69 -13.55 11.06
CA ARG A 392 -20.14 -12.32 10.51
C ARG A 392 -20.91 -11.81 9.32
N ARG A 393 -20.75 -10.51 9.07
CA ARG A 393 -21.27 -9.84 7.88
C ARG A 393 -20.13 -9.40 6.98
N LEU A 394 -20.29 -9.57 5.67
CA LEU A 394 -19.31 -9.19 4.65
C LEU A 394 -19.76 -7.94 3.89
N ILE A 395 -18.85 -6.98 3.77
CA ILE A 395 -19.03 -5.81 2.90
C ILE A 395 -17.83 -5.79 1.94
N ALA A 396 -18.08 -6.01 0.65
CA ALA A 396 -17.03 -6.10 -0.36
C ALA A 396 -17.52 -5.69 -1.76
N LEU A 397 -16.63 -5.08 -2.56
CA LEU A 397 -16.95 -4.70 -3.96
C LEU A 397 -17.14 -5.93 -4.85
N THR A 398 -16.35 -6.98 -4.59
CA THR A 398 -16.40 -8.24 -5.34
C THR A 398 -16.71 -9.39 -4.41
N ARG A 399 -17.64 -10.25 -4.84
CA ARG A 399 -18.03 -11.47 -4.13
C ARG A 399 -18.63 -12.50 -5.08
N GLY A 400 -18.88 -13.70 -4.57
CA GLY A 400 -19.57 -14.77 -5.30
C GLY A 400 -18.93 -15.03 -6.66
N HIS A 401 -19.71 -14.91 -7.74
CA HIS A 401 -19.27 -15.14 -9.11
C HIS A 401 -18.07 -14.28 -9.50
N ARG A 402 -18.16 -12.95 -9.38
CA ARG A 402 -17.09 -12.03 -9.79
C ARG A 402 -15.78 -12.31 -9.06
N MET A 403 -15.85 -12.53 -7.75
CA MET A 403 -14.67 -12.89 -6.96
C MET A 403 -14.04 -14.20 -7.45
N LYS A 404 -14.83 -15.25 -7.71
CA LYS A 404 -14.31 -16.51 -8.27
C LYS A 404 -13.62 -16.31 -9.63
N ARG A 405 -14.17 -15.44 -10.49
CA ARG A 405 -13.57 -15.13 -11.79
C ARG A 405 -12.25 -14.37 -11.68
N LEU A 406 -12.21 -13.36 -10.81
CA LEU A 406 -10.98 -12.63 -10.53
C LEU A 406 -9.91 -13.55 -9.94
N LEU A 407 -10.26 -14.38 -8.95
CA LEU A 407 -9.33 -15.33 -8.33
C LEU A 407 -8.81 -16.37 -9.31
N ARG A 408 -9.69 -16.92 -10.17
CA ARG A 408 -9.28 -17.85 -11.24
C ARG A 408 -8.20 -17.22 -12.13
N ARG A 409 -8.36 -15.96 -12.53
CA ARG A 409 -7.35 -15.29 -13.37
C ARG A 409 -6.09 -14.90 -12.57
N MET A 410 -6.26 -14.41 -11.35
CA MET A 410 -5.15 -14.03 -10.46
C MET A 410 -4.23 -15.20 -10.13
N LEU A 411 -4.80 -16.40 -9.98
CA LEU A 411 -4.10 -17.62 -9.57
C LEU A 411 -3.67 -18.50 -10.77
N ASP A 412 -3.80 -18.01 -12.00
CA ASP A 412 -3.37 -18.70 -13.21
C ASP A 412 -1.89 -18.38 -13.53
N PRO A 413 -1.00 -19.39 -13.63
CA PRO A 413 0.41 -19.20 -13.99
C PRO A 413 0.65 -18.53 -15.35
N GLN A 414 -0.28 -18.69 -16.30
CA GLN A 414 -0.23 -18.08 -17.63
C GLN A 414 -0.79 -16.65 -17.65
N GLU A 415 -1.33 -16.19 -16.52
CA GLU A 415 -1.80 -14.82 -16.33
C GLU A 415 -0.97 -14.14 -15.23
N PHE A 416 -1.49 -14.05 -14.01
CA PHE A 416 -0.90 -13.25 -12.95
C PHE A 416 -0.02 -14.03 -11.96
N LEU A 417 -0.20 -15.34 -11.81
CA LEU A 417 0.49 -16.09 -10.76
C LEU A 417 1.95 -16.38 -11.15
N SER A 418 2.88 -15.76 -10.45
CA SER A 418 4.31 -16.01 -10.53
C SER A 418 4.74 -17.02 -9.46
N PRO A 419 5.85 -17.77 -9.64
CA PRO A 419 6.51 -18.49 -8.55
C PRO A 419 6.86 -17.60 -7.33
N PHE A 420 6.85 -16.28 -7.49
CA PHE A 420 7.28 -15.30 -6.48
C PHE A 420 6.17 -14.31 -6.04
N GLY A 421 4.92 -14.45 -6.52
CA GLY A 421 3.80 -13.60 -6.13
C GLY A 421 2.79 -13.36 -7.25
N VAL A 422 2.01 -12.27 -7.17
CA VAL A 422 1.07 -11.82 -8.19
C VAL A 422 1.73 -10.72 -9.03
N ARG A 423 1.81 -10.93 -10.35
CA ARG A 423 2.37 -9.99 -11.33
C ARG A 423 1.53 -8.73 -11.45
N SER A 424 2.17 -7.61 -11.79
CA SER A 424 1.47 -6.34 -12.03
C SER A 424 0.65 -6.32 -13.32
N MET A 425 1.06 -7.12 -14.30
CA MET A 425 0.39 -7.32 -15.60
C MET A 425 0.28 -8.81 -15.89
N SER A 426 -0.82 -9.21 -16.51
CA SER A 426 -0.98 -10.58 -16.96
C SER A 426 0.04 -10.94 -18.04
N LYS A 427 0.65 -12.12 -17.88
CA LYS A 427 1.54 -12.74 -18.87
C LYS A 427 0.84 -13.03 -20.22
N PHE A 428 -0.50 -13.07 -20.24
CA PHE A 428 -1.30 -13.15 -21.47
C PHE A 428 -0.89 -12.11 -22.52
N HIS A 429 -0.53 -10.90 -22.07
CA HIS A 429 -0.13 -9.80 -22.95
C HIS A 429 1.25 -9.98 -23.60
N SER A 430 2.02 -11.01 -23.23
CA SER A 430 3.26 -11.37 -23.94
C SER A 430 2.97 -11.89 -25.36
N ALA A 431 1.91 -12.70 -25.51
CA ALA A 431 1.47 -13.21 -26.81
C ALA A 431 0.37 -12.35 -27.45
N ASN A 432 -0.36 -11.58 -26.63
CA ASN A 432 -1.53 -10.81 -27.04
C ASN A 432 -1.40 -9.34 -26.57
N PRO A 433 -0.47 -8.56 -27.14
CA PRO A 433 -0.30 -7.17 -26.75
C PRO A 433 -1.59 -6.39 -27.01
N TYR A 434 -1.98 -5.53 -26.06
CA TYR A 434 -3.12 -4.65 -26.24
C TYR A 434 -2.70 -3.44 -27.08
N VAL A 435 -3.47 -3.14 -28.14
CA VAL A 435 -3.21 -2.03 -29.05
C VAL A 435 -4.41 -1.10 -29.09
N LEU A 436 -4.20 0.18 -28.82
CA LEU A 436 -5.21 1.23 -28.90
C LEU A 436 -4.78 2.28 -29.92
N HIS A 437 -5.66 2.54 -30.89
CA HIS A 437 -5.44 3.56 -31.91
C HIS A 437 -6.18 4.85 -31.54
N ILE A 438 -5.44 5.94 -31.30
CA ILE A 438 -5.97 7.28 -31.04
C ILE A 438 -5.13 8.30 -31.79
N ASP A 439 -5.78 9.28 -32.42
CA ASP A 439 -5.14 10.35 -33.22
C ASP A 439 -4.15 9.85 -34.29
N GLY A 440 -4.40 8.66 -34.85
CA GLY A 440 -3.53 8.04 -35.86
C GLY A 440 -2.28 7.35 -35.29
N GLU A 441 -2.06 7.39 -33.98
CA GLU A 441 -0.97 6.68 -33.30
C GLU A 441 -1.46 5.38 -32.67
N ALA A 442 -0.61 4.34 -32.73
CA ALA A 442 -0.82 3.10 -31.99
C ALA A 442 -0.12 3.18 -30.63
N LYS A 443 -0.88 3.07 -29.53
CA LYS A 443 -0.35 2.89 -28.18
C LYS A 443 -0.41 1.40 -27.82
N VAL A 444 0.71 0.83 -27.43
CA VAL A 444 0.85 -0.62 -27.17
C VAL A 444 1.17 -0.88 -25.70
N VAL A 445 0.51 -1.89 -25.13
CA VAL A 445 0.81 -2.45 -23.81
C VAL A 445 1.12 -3.94 -23.99
N THR A 446 2.31 -4.33 -23.56
CA THR A 446 2.79 -5.71 -23.55
C THR A 446 3.22 -6.11 -22.14
N TYR A 447 3.37 -7.40 -21.90
CA TYR A 447 3.97 -7.91 -20.67
C TYR A 447 5.50 -7.72 -20.70
N GLU A 448 6.03 -7.05 -19.70
CA GLU A 448 7.44 -6.68 -19.52
C GLU A 448 7.85 -7.13 -18.10
N PRO A 449 8.42 -8.32 -17.90
CA PRO A 449 8.67 -8.87 -16.57
C PRO A 449 9.75 -8.14 -15.78
N ALA A 450 10.56 -7.27 -16.41
CA ALA A 450 11.74 -6.63 -15.85
C ALA A 450 11.64 -5.09 -15.94
N GLU A 451 12.67 -4.40 -16.39
CA GLU A 451 12.67 -2.96 -16.63
C GLU A 451 11.66 -2.55 -17.72
N SER A 452 11.15 -1.32 -17.62
CA SER A 452 10.23 -0.75 -18.61
C SER A 452 10.93 -0.57 -19.95
N GLN A 453 10.25 -0.93 -21.04
CA GLN A 453 10.70 -0.64 -22.41
C GLN A 453 10.30 0.77 -22.88
N THR A 454 9.60 1.53 -22.03
CA THR A 454 9.13 2.88 -22.33
C THR A 454 9.65 3.89 -21.31
N TYR A 455 9.81 5.14 -21.73
CA TYR A 455 10.24 6.26 -20.88
C TYR A 455 9.11 6.94 -20.10
N MET A 456 7.91 6.34 -20.04
CA MET A 456 6.80 6.89 -19.27
C MET A 456 7.21 7.03 -17.79
N PHE A 457 6.96 8.19 -17.17
CA PHE A 457 7.42 8.52 -15.82
C PHE A 457 8.93 8.35 -15.58
N GLY A 458 9.76 8.55 -16.61
CA GLY A 458 11.22 8.51 -16.48
C GLY A 458 11.85 7.13 -16.65
N GLY A 459 11.05 6.06 -16.82
CA GLY A 459 11.51 4.73 -17.24
C GLY A 459 12.17 3.87 -16.15
N ASN A 460 12.34 4.37 -14.93
CA ASN A 460 13.00 3.63 -13.83
C ASN A 460 12.11 2.56 -13.17
N SER A 461 10.79 2.79 -13.15
CA SER A 461 9.81 1.88 -12.54
C SER A 461 8.93 1.22 -13.59
N ASN A 462 8.56 -0.04 -13.33
CA ASN A 462 7.73 -0.82 -14.24
C ASN A 462 6.61 -1.61 -13.55
N TRP A 463 5.37 -1.28 -13.92
CA TRP A 463 4.14 -1.93 -13.50
C TRP A 463 3.52 -2.83 -14.59
N ARG A 464 4.26 -3.10 -15.68
CA ARG A 464 3.80 -3.93 -16.80
C ARG A 464 4.22 -5.40 -16.71
N GLY A 465 4.40 -5.94 -15.51
CA GLY A 465 4.79 -7.34 -15.34
C GLY A 465 5.48 -7.68 -14.01
N PRO A 466 6.35 -6.82 -13.45
CA PRO A 466 7.06 -7.12 -12.21
C PRO A 466 6.15 -7.29 -10.99
N LEU A 467 6.73 -7.82 -9.93
CA LEU A 467 6.11 -8.06 -8.63
C LEU A 467 6.39 -6.87 -7.70
N TRP A 468 5.33 -6.38 -7.08
CA TRP A 468 5.38 -5.27 -6.14
C TRP A 468 4.79 -5.70 -4.79
N PHE A 469 5.56 -5.50 -3.73
CA PHE A 469 5.18 -5.89 -2.37
C PHE A 469 3.88 -5.23 -1.87
N PRO A 470 3.64 -3.91 -2.07
CA PRO A 470 2.44 -3.24 -1.58
C PRO A 470 1.13 -3.93 -1.97
N ILE A 471 0.92 -4.16 -3.26
CA ILE A 471 -0.34 -4.73 -3.76
C ILE A 471 -0.45 -6.21 -3.43
N ASN A 472 0.65 -6.97 -3.53
CA ASN A 472 0.68 -8.36 -3.09
C ASN A 472 0.28 -8.51 -1.61
N TYR A 473 0.81 -7.64 -0.75
CA TYR A 473 0.48 -7.63 0.67
C TYR A 473 -1.00 -7.33 0.92
N LEU A 474 -1.57 -6.33 0.24
CA LEU A 474 -2.98 -6.00 0.35
C LEU A 474 -3.89 -7.13 -0.18
N LEU A 475 -3.50 -7.81 -1.26
CA LEU A 475 -4.23 -8.98 -1.78
C LEU A 475 -4.22 -10.12 -0.75
N ILE A 476 -3.08 -10.40 -0.12
CA ILE A 476 -2.95 -11.39 0.96
C ILE A 476 -3.87 -11.05 2.14
N GLU A 477 -3.88 -9.79 2.61
CA GLU A 477 -4.78 -9.37 3.68
C GLU A 477 -6.26 -9.48 3.27
N SER A 478 -6.58 -9.16 2.02
CA SER A 478 -7.95 -9.23 1.51
C SER A 478 -8.45 -10.67 1.44
N LEU A 479 -7.62 -11.61 0.98
CA LEU A 479 -7.91 -13.04 1.00
C LEU A 479 -8.18 -13.55 2.42
N GLN A 480 -7.40 -13.11 3.40
CA GLN A 480 -7.62 -13.45 4.82
C GLN A 480 -8.94 -12.88 5.35
N LYS A 481 -9.31 -11.65 4.96
CA LYS A 481 -10.61 -11.07 5.33
C LYS A 481 -11.77 -11.83 4.68
N PHE A 482 -11.65 -12.21 3.42
CA PHE A 482 -12.65 -13.05 2.76
C PHE A 482 -12.76 -14.42 3.42
N HIS A 483 -11.64 -15.06 3.75
CA HIS A 483 -11.63 -16.33 4.47
C HIS A 483 -12.32 -16.22 5.83
N HIS A 484 -12.08 -15.14 6.58
CA HIS A 484 -12.71 -14.90 7.88
C HIS A 484 -14.24 -14.88 7.82
N TYR A 485 -14.81 -14.54 6.66
CA TYR A 485 -16.25 -14.64 6.39
C TYR A 485 -16.67 -16.01 5.84
N TYR A 486 -15.99 -16.52 4.81
CA TYR A 486 -16.42 -17.72 4.09
C TYR A 486 -16.02 -19.04 4.76
N GLY A 487 -15.00 -19.05 5.62
CA GLY A 487 -14.45 -20.24 6.24
C GLY A 487 -13.81 -21.23 5.27
N ASP A 488 -13.71 -22.48 5.70
CA ASP A 488 -13.01 -23.57 5.00
C ASP A 488 -13.79 -24.17 3.81
N ASP A 489 -15.10 -23.88 3.74
CA ASP A 489 -16.00 -24.40 2.70
C ASP A 489 -15.78 -23.72 1.35
N PHE A 490 -15.30 -22.47 1.35
CA PHE A 490 -15.02 -21.75 0.12
C PHE A 490 -13.59 -22.02 -0.35
N LYS A 491 -13.50 -22.85 -1.38
CA LYS A 491 -12.24 -23.20 -2.04
C LYS A 491 -12.17 -22.70 -3.47
N VAL A 492 -10.96 -22.37 -3.89
CA VAL A 492 -10.61 -22.00 -5.27
C VAL A 492 -9.41 -22.80 -5.72
N GLU A 493 -9.29 -22.98 -7.03
CA GLU A 493 -8.17 -23.71 -7.61
C GLU A 493 -6.89 -22.85 -7.58
N CYS A 494 -5.83 -23.36 -6.97
CA CYS A 494 -4.56 -22.65 -6.81
C CYS A 494 -3.38 -23.62 -6.87
N PRO A 495 -2.54 -23.56 -7.92
CA PRO A 495 -2.68 -22.74 -9.13
C PRO A 495 -3.92 -23.10 -9.95
N THR A 496 -4.50 -22.15 -10.68
CA THR A 496 -5.58 -22.45 -11.63
C THR A 496 -5.09 -23.41 -12.71
N GLY A 497 -5.92 -24.42 -13.03
CA GLY A 497 -5.58 -25.53 -13.92
C GLY A 497 -4.85 -26.72 -13.27
N SER A 498 -4.50 -26.67 -11.98
CA SER A 498 -3.77 -27.75 -11.29
C SER A 498 -4.65 -28.86 -10.72
N GLY A 499 -5.97 -28.65 -10.61
CA GLY A 499 -6.88 -29.52 -9.86
C GLY A 499 -6.78 -29.41 -8.34
N LEU A 500 -5.84 -28.61 -7.79
CA LEU A 500 -5.66 -28.41 -6.35
C LEU A 500 -6.56 -27.27 -5.84
N PHE A 501 -7.49 -27.60 -4.94
CA PHE A 501 -8.41 -26.64 -4.35
C PHE A 501 -7.98 -26.25 -2.95
N MET A 502 -7.72 -24.95 -2.76
CA MET A 502 -7.28 -24.34 -1.51
C MET A 502 -8.37 -23.40 -0.97
N THR A 503 -8.48 -23.33 0.36
CA THR A 503 -9.19 -22.25 1.06
C THR A 503 -8.52 -20.91 0.80
N LEU A 504 -9.23 -19.80 1.05
CA LEU A 504 -8.66 -18.47 0.84
C LEU A 504 -7.49 -18.14 1.80
N ASP A 505 -7.44 -18.71 3.01
CA ASP A 505 -6.26 -18.56 3.89
C ASP A 505 -5.06 -19.39 3.40
N GLU A 506 -5.29 -20.60 2.89
CA GLU A 506 -4.24 -21.39 2.24
C GLU A 506 -3.67 -20.67 1.02
N VAL A 507 -4.50 -20.05 0.18
CA VAL A 507 -4.03 -19.20 -0.93
C VAL A 507 -3.22 -18.00 -0.40
N ALA A 508 -3.67 -17.34 0.67
CA ALA A 508 -2.94 -16.22 1.27
C ALA A 508 -1.57 -16.66 1.83
N ASN A 509 -1.48 -17.85 2.42
CA ASN A 509 -0.24 -18.44 2.90
C ASN A 509 0.69 -18.82 1.73
N GLU A 510 0.14 -19.40 0.66
CA GLU A 510 0.88 -19.72 -0.56
C GLU A 510 1.50 -18.46 -1.20
N LEU A 511 0.73 -17.39 -1.36
CA LEU A 511 1.25 -16.11 -1.88
C LEU A 511 2.31 -15.50 -0.95
N SER A 512 2.11 -15.59 0.37
CA SER A 512 3.11 -15.13 1.36
C SER A 512 4.43 -15.88 1.22
N ASN A 513 4.37 -17.21 1.11
CA ASN A 513 5.55 -18.06 0.97
C ASN A 513 6.27 -17.83 -0.36
N ARG A 514 5.53 -17.55 -1.45
CA ARG A 514 6.12 -17.17 -2.76
C ARG A 514 6.94 -15.89 -2.67
N LEU A 515 6.43 -14.86 -1.99
CA LEU A 515 7.15 -13.60 -1.78
C LEU A 515 8.39 -13.80 -0.91
N ILE A 516 8.28 -14.56 0.18
CA ILE A 516 9.41 -14.86 1.07
C ILE A 516 10.51 -15.63 0.31
N ALA A 517 10.11 -16.51 -0.60
CA ALA A 517 11.02 -17.34 -1.36
C ALA A 517 11.95 -16.56 -2.31
N ILE A 518 11.76 -15.25 -2.48
CA ILE A 518 12.69 -14.36 -3.18
C ILE A 518 14.06 -14.30 -2.50
N TRP A 519 14.11 -14.44 -1.16
CA TRP A 519 15.34 -14.42 -0.36
C TRP A 519 15.78 -15.80 0.15
N MET A 520 14.97 -16.83 -0.07
CA MET A 520 15.33 -18.19 0.30
C MET A 520 16.27 -18.79 -0.73
N ARG A 521 17.19 -19.66 -0.28
CA ARG A 521 18.03 -20.43 -1.21
C ARG A 521 17.16 -21.45 -1.97
N ASP A 522 17.39 -21.54 -3.28
CA ASP A 522 16.81 -22.57 -4.13
C ASP A 522 17.65 -23.86 -4.10
N SER A 523 17.31 -24.82 -4.97
CA SER A 523 18.02 -26.09 -5.11
C SER A 523 19.48 -25.94 -5.51
N ASP A 524 19.83 -24.85 -6.19
CA ASP A 524 21.18 -24.53 -6.62
C ASP A 524 21.95 -23.74 -5.53
N GLY A 525 21.30 -23.45 -4.41
CA GLY A 525 21.87 -22.69 -3.29
C GLY A 525 21.87 -21.18 -3.51
N GLU A 526 21.29 -20.71 -4.62
CA GLU A 526 21.20 -19.31 -5.02
C GLU A 526 19.90 -18.67 -4.53
N ARG A 527 19.86 -17.33 -4.48
CA ARG A 527 18.67 -16.58 -4.06
C ARG A 527 18.07 -15.83 -5.23
N PRO A 528 16.76 -15.90 -5.48
CA PRO A 528 16.16 -15.23 -6.63
C PRO A 528 16.52 -13.76 -6.78
N PHE A 529 16.56 -12.98 -5.69
CA PHE A 529 16.89 -11.55 -5.78
C PHE A 529 18.29 -11.27 -6.37
N THR A 530 19.26 -12.18 -6.22
CA THR A 530 20.65 -11.98 -6.69
C THR A 530 20.83 -12.24 -8.18
N ARG A 531 19.79 -12.72 -8.89
CA ARG A 531 19.85 -13.09 -10.32
C ARG A 531 20.03 -11.90 -11.27
N SER A 532 20.06 -10.67 -10.75
CA SER A 532 20.36 -9.46 -11.52
C SER A 532 21.79 -9.48 -12.04
N ALA A 533 21.97 -9.28 -13.33
CA ALA A 533 23.30 -9.09 -13.90
C ALA A 533 23.90 -7.76 -13.38
N GLY A 534 25.04 -7.83 -12.69
CA GLY A 534 25.85 -6.64 -12.40
C GLY A 534 25.69 -6.01 -11.03
N ILE A 535 24.98 -6.64 -10.08
CA ILE A 535 25.18 -6.25 -8.67
C ILE A 535 26.59 -6.70 -8.30
N GLY A 536 27.48 -5.77 -7.98
CA GLY A 536 28.85 -6.02 -7.50
C GLY A 536 28.87 -6.67 -6.11
N VAL A 537 28.08 -7.71 -5.90
CA VAL A 537 28.08 -8.56 -4.72
C VAL A 537 29.32 -9.42 -4.81
N ASP A 538 30.21 -9.30 -3.84
CA ASP A 538 31.28 -10.26 -3.67
C ASP A 538 30.66 -11.54 -3.08
N PRO A 539 30.62 -12.68 -3.80
CA PRO A 539 29.96 -13.88 -3.32
C PRO A 539 30.57 -14.44 -2.02
N ALA A 540 31.83 -14.10 -1.71
CA ALA A 540 32.48 -14.53 -0.48
C ALA A 540 32.14 -13.61 0.70
N ARG A 541 32.07 -12.29 0.48
CA ARG A 541 31.86 -11.31 1.55
C ARG A 541 30.38 -11.05 1.86
N ASP A 542 29.53 -11.10 0.84
CA ASP A 542 28.16 -10.59 0.91
C ASP A 542 27.13 -11.73 0.88
N ARG A 543 27.57 -13.00 1.01
CA ARG A 543 26.73 -14.22 1.02
C ARG A 543 25.59 -14.20 2.04
N GLU A 544 25.79 -13.50 3.14
CA GLU A 544 24.83 -13.39 4.24
C GLU A 544 24.01 -12.09 4.20
N ARG A 545 24.30 -11.16 3.28
CA ARG A 545 23.63 -9.86 3.21
C ARG A 545 22.49 -9.90 2.21
N HIS A 546 21.34 -9.34 2.60
CA HIS A 546 20.16 -9.27 1.77
C HIS A 546 19.98 -7.85 1.23
N LEU A 547 19.79 -7.75 -0.09
CA LEU A 547 19.29 -6.54 -0.73
C LEU A 547 17.78 -6.60 -0.79
N PHE A 548 17.16 -5.43 -0.65
CA PHE A 548 15.71 -5.26 -0.68
C PHE A 548 15.42 -4.30 -1.81
N HIS A 549 14.91 -4.86 -2.90
CA HIS A 549 14.72 -4.14 -4.14
C HIS A 549 13.36 -3.46 -4.21
N GLU A 550 13.24 -2.47 -5.10
CA GLU A 550 12.01 -1.73 -5.36
C GLU A 550 10.89 -2.66 -5.85
N TYR A 551 11.21 -3.48 -6.84
CA TYR A 551 10.34 -4.48 -7.41
C TYR A 551 11.16 -5.71 -7.84
N PHE A 552 10.47 -6.77 -8.21
CA PHE A 552 11.11 -8.03 -8.59
C PHE A 552 10.61 -8.52 -9.94
N ASN A 553 11.49 -9.15 -10.71
CA ASN A 553 11.13 -9.70 -12.00
C ASN A 553 9.95 -10.66 -11.90
N GLY A 554 8.94 -10.46 -12.76
CA GLY A 554 7.68 -11.21 -12.77
C GLY A 554 7.82 -12.73 -12.96
N ASP A 555 8.92 -13.20 -13.55
CA ASP A 555 9.15 -14.62 -13.84
C ASP A 555 10.32 -15.22 -13.05
N THR A 556 11.37 -14.45 -12.77
CA THR A 556 12.61 -14.98 -12.16
C THR A 556 12.81 -14.59 -10.70
N GLY A 557 12.05 -13.62 -10.18
CA GLY A 557 12.22 -13.11 -8.81
C GLY A 557 13.52 -12.30 -8.61
N CYS A 558 14.22 -11.98 -9.69
CA CYS A 558 15.38 -11.08 -9.72
C CYS A 558 15.03 -9.70 -9.15
N GLY A 559 15.86 -9.14 -8.27
CA GLY A 559 15.66 -7.80 -7.71
C GLY A 559 15.99 -6.69 -8.71
N LEU A 560 15.12 -5.69 -8.82
CA LEU A 560 15.17 -4.61 -9.81
C LEU A 560 14.85 -3.24 -9.18
N GLY A 561 15.21 -2.16 -9.85
CA GLY A 561 15.08 -0.80 -9.32
C GLY A 561 16.00 -0.57 -8.10
N ALA A 562 15.61 0.36 -7.23
CA ALA A 562 16.42 0.74 -6.08
C ALA A 562 16.76 -0.45 -5.18
N SER A 563 18.03 -0.62 -4.83
CA SER A 563 18.57 -1.85 -4.22
C SER A 563 18.58 -1.87 -2.69
N HIS A 564 18.40 -0.69 -2.06
CA HIS A 564 18.28 -0.52 -0.62
C HIS A 564 16.87 -0.04 -0.24
N GLN A 565 15.89 -0.40 -1.08
CA GLN A 565 14.48 -0.11 -0.87
C GLN A 565 13.85 -1.03 0.18
N THR A 566 14.51 -1.13 1.34
CA THR A 566 13.93 -1.63 2.60
C THR A 566 12.93 -0.61 3.17
N GLY A 567 12.11 -0.04 2.29
CA GLY A 567 10.89 0.69 2.54
C GLY A 567 9.71 -0.28 2.49
N TRP A 568 8.86 -0.24 1.45
CA TRP A 568 7.74 -1.18 1.39
C TRP A 568 8.17 -2.64 1.30
N THR A 569 9.37 -2.95 0.77
CA THR A 569 9.84 -4.34 0.67
C THR A 569 10.13 -4.93 2.05
N GLY A 570 10.31 -4.07 3.06
CA GLY A 570 10.35 -4.46 4.47
C GLY A 570 9.08 -5.18 4.97
N LEU A 571 7.96 -5.11 4.24
CA LEU A 571 6.74 -5.89 4.51
C LEU A 571 7.01 -7.40 4.61
N VAL A 572 8.07 -7.92 3.99
CA VAL A 572 8.47 -9.32 4.13
C VAL A 572 8.71 -9.72 5.59
N ALA A 573 9.19 -8.81 6.45
CA ALA A 573 9.36 -9.07 7.87
C ALA A 573 8.03 -9.45 8.56
N LYS A 574 6.94 -8.81 8.14
CA LYS A 574 5.60 -9.08 8.66
C LYS A 574 5.03 -10.38 8.11
N LEU A 575 5.26 -10.68 6.83
CA LEU A 575 4.88 -11.97 6.24
C LEU A 575 5.59 -13.13 6.96
N ILE A 576 6.90 -13.04 7.17
CA ILE A 576 7.67 -14.06 7.91
C ILE A 576 7.14 -14.19 9.35
N GLN A 577 6.85 -13.08 10.03
CA GLN A 577 6.29 -13.14 11.39
C GLN A 577 4.97 -13.91 11.41
N GLN A 578 4.08 -13.64 10.45
CA GLN A 578 2.77 -14.26 10.37
C GLN A 578 2.89 -15.76 10.05
N GLN A 579 3.64 -16.12 9.00
CA GLN A 579 3.84 -17.51 8.60
C GLN A 579 4.52 -18.33 9.70
N GLY A 580 5.50 -17.75 10.38
CA GLY A 580 6.13 -18.35 11.56
C GLY A 580 5.13 -18.58 12.69
N SER A 581 4.38 -17.55 13.08
CA SER A 581 3.43 -17.67 14.20
C SER A 581 2.33 -18.70 13.95
N ARG A 582 1.95 -18.91 12.68
CA ARG A 582 0.95 -19.91 12.26
C ARG A 582 1.54 -21.28 11.92
N GLY A 583 2.85 -21.39 11.73
CA GLY A 583 3.52 -22.63 11.33
C GLY A 583 3.23 -23.03 9.87
N THR A 584 3.04 -22.07 8.98
CA THR A 584 2.53 -22.27 7.61
C THR A 584 3.58 -22.13 6.50
N PHE A 585 4.87 -22.21 6.82
CA PHE A 585 5.92 -22.27 5.80
C PHE A 585 5.84 -23.58 5.00
N THR A 586 5.82 -23.47 3.68
CA THR A 586 5.90 -24.62 2.78
C THR A 586 7.36 -24.90 2.39
N ARG A 587 7.74 -26.18 2.31
CA ARG A 587 9.00 -26.58 1.64
C ARG A 587 8.76 -26.49 0.14
N ARG A 588 9.55 -25.68 -0.55
CA ARG A 588 9.36 -25.44 -1.99
C ARG A 588 9.69 -26.70 -2.79
N ASP A 589 8.74 -27.17 -3.59
CA ASP A 589 9.04 -27.72 -4.90
C ASP A 589 8.56 -26.67 -5.93
N PRO A 590 9.48 -25.93 -6.57
CA PRO A 590 9.08 -24.80 -7.39
C PRO A 590 8.30 -25.19 -8.66
N PHE A 591 8.34 -26.47 -9.11
CA PHE A 591 7.60 -26.98 -10.29
C PHE A 591 7.37 -28.52 -10.32
N GLY A 592 7.44 -29.23 -9.20
CA GLY A 592 7.46 -30.71 -9.16
C GLY A 592 6.31 -31.45 -9.84
N ASP A 593 5.17 -30.80 -10.09
CA ASP A 593 3.99 -31.40 -10.71
C ASP A 593 3.28 -30.46 -11.72
N LEU A 594 4.02 -29.63 -12.48
CA LEU A 594 3.46 -28.87 -13.61
C LEU A 594 4.24 -29.05 -14.92
#